data_AF-A0A7Y2AC61-F1
#
_entry.id   AF-A0A7Y2AC61-F1
#
_cell.length_a   1.000
_cell.length_b   1.000
_cell.length_c   1.000
_cell.angle_alpha   90.00
_cell.angle_beta   90.00
_cell.angle_gamma   90.00
#
_symmetry.space_group_name_H-M   'P 1'
#
loop_
_entity.id
_entity.type
_entity.pdbx_description
1 polymer ?
#
loop_
_entity_poly.entity_id
_entity_poly.type
_entity_poly.pdbx_seq_one_letter_code
_entity_poly.pdbx_strand_id
1 'polypeptide(L)'
;MKKFYMFLAAILVFGISSNAQSKRYVLFEHFTQASCGPCAVQNPDFEATVAMNEGKYHHIAYHTSWPGYDPMYEVNESEVNTRVSYYNVTGVPRMHMLGNTWSGGPAGVSTAQIDQAAATGAPVRLDVSFIDNGDDTQSTYITLNETGNIEGSDLKIRIAVVERVIDYSSPPGSNGEMSFPNVFRLMPSSTDGIEYTPTGAGTAQTIDVTYAIDEAWNLEEIYVIAWLQDDSDKEVINSGSSDDPSWEVSTTTTTLAGGTEPIEFTANVFTSGVDEEIQVSFSSDQPSDWSVEVVVDGIAYVDPVVDVTLASADTEVGLIVTPGATAAIANYTLEVTSLTYPDDPIATITYTVV
;
A
#
# COMPACT_ATOMS: atom_id res chain seq x y z
N MET A 1 -38.24 49.50 -18.48
CA MET A 1 -37.92 48.06 -18.58
C MET A 1 -36.41 47.94 -18.75
N LYS A 2 -35.68 47.63 -17.67
CA LYS A 2 -34.21 47.48 -17.70
C LYS A 2 -33.89 46.09 -18.24
N LYS A 3 -33.12 46.01 -19.32
CA LYS A 3 -32.68 44.74 -19.92
C LYS A 3 -31.54 44.18 -19.07
N PHE A 4 -31.77 43.02 -18.47
CA PHE A 4 -30.76 42.23 -17.78
C PHE A 4 -29.99 41.44 -18.84
N TYR A 5 -28.71 41.72 -19.01
CA TYR A 5 -27.83 40.93 -19.86
C TYR A 5 -27.24 39.82 -18.99
N MET A 6 -27.72 38.59 -19.21
CA MET A 6 -27.17 37.38 -18.61
C MET A 6 -25.85 37.07 -19.35
N PHE A 7 -24.72 37.32 -18.70
CA PHE A 7 -23.41 36.93 -19.21
C PHE A 7 -23.25 35.43 -18.92
N LEU A 8 -23.27 34.61 -19.97
CA LEU A 8 -22.86 33.21 -19.90
C LEU A 8 -21.33 33.20 -19.95
N ALA A 9 -20.69 33.13 -18.78
CA ALA A 9 -19.25 32.88 -18.71
C ALA A 9 -19.02 31.40 -19.06
N ALA A 10 -18.47 31.15 -20.24
CA ALA A 10 -17.93 29.84 -20.57
C ALA A 10 -16.64 29.65 -19.76
N ILE A 11 -16.72 28.93 -18.65
CA ILE A 11 -15.57 28.49 -17.87
C ILE A 11 -14.81 27.49 -18.74
N LEU A 12 -13.64 27.91 -19.24
CA LEU A 12 -12.67 27.01 -19.82
C LEU A 12 -12.04 26.23 -18.66
N VAL A 13 -12.55 25.03 -18.40
CA VAL A 13 -11.93 24.07 -17.49
C VAL A 13 -10.64 23.61 -18.17
N PHE A 14 -9.50 24.19 -17.79
CA PHE A 14 -8.22 23.54 -18.00
C PHE A 14 -8.15 22.39 -17.01
N GLY A 15 -8.53 21.20 -17.45
CA GLY A 15 -8.30 19.97 -16.69
C GLY A 15 -6.79 19.81 -16.52
N ILE A 16 -6.28 20.11 -15.33
CA ILE A 16 -4.98 19.63 -14.92
C ILE A 16 -5.19 18.13 -14.68
N SER A 17 -4.77 17.30 -15.64
CA SER A 17 -4.73 15.86 -15.42
C SER A 17 -3.68 15.58 -14.34
N SER A 18 -4.08 15.57 -13.08
CA SER A 18 -3.25 15.00 -12.02
C SER A 18 -3.26 13.48 -12.22
N ASN A 19 -2.09 12.87 -12.41
CA ASN A 19 -2.00 11.42 -12.34
C ASN A 19 -2.09 11.06 -10.86
N ALA A 20 -3.26 10.60 -10.43
CA ALA A 20 -3.47 10.07 -9.10
C ALA A 20 -2.50 8.89 -8.87
N GLN A 21 -1.71 8.95 -7.79
CA GLN A 21 -0.83 7.84 -7.43
C GLN A 21 -1.52 6.92 -6.44
N SER A 22 -1.39 5.61 -6.65
CA SER A 22 -1.80 4.61 -5.66
C SER A 22 -1.04 4.80 -4.36
N LYS A 23 -1.60 4.26 -3.28
CA LYS A 23 -0.88 4.18 -2.00
C LYS A 23 0.38 3.33 -2.20
N ARG A 24 1.52 3.80 -1.66
CA ARG A 24 2.75 3.00 -1.63
C ARG A 24 2.79 2.18 -0.35
N TYR A 25 2.86 0.86 -0.50
CA TYR A 25 3.19 -0.05 0.59
C TYR A 25 4.69 -0.29 0.63
N VAL A 26 5.29 -0.07 1.79
CA VAL A 26 6.72 -0.32 2.01
C VAL A 26 6.94 -1.82 2.18
N LEU A 27 7.44 -2.49 1.15
CA LEU A 27 7.83 -3.90 1.27
C LEU A 27 9.15 -4.04 2.03
N PHE A 28 9.14 -4.87 3.06
CA PHE A 28 10.30 -5.32 3.83
C PHE A 28 10.55 -6.81 3.57
N GLU A 29 11.65 -7.11 2.88
CA GLU A 29 12.15 -8.47 2.73
C GLU A 29 13.24 -8.72 3.80
N HIS A 30 12.90 -9.54 4.79
CA HIS A 30 13.69 -9.80 5.99
C HIS A 30 14.33 -11.18 5.93
N PHE A 31 15.65 -11.23 5.92
CA PHE A 31 16.43 -12.44 6.09
C PHE A 31 16.78 -12.61 7.58
N THR A 32 16.25 -13.66 8.19
CA THR A 32 16.41 -13.99 9.62
C THR A 32 16.72 -15.48 9.82
N GLN A 33 16.87 -15.92 11.08
CA GLN A 33 17.03 -17.34 11.44
C GLN A 33 16.87 -17.61 12.96
N ALA A 34 16.25 -18.74 13.33
CA ALA A 34 15.88 -19.12 14.71
C ALA A 34 17.06 -19.49 15.65
N SER A 35 18.28 -19.58 15.13
CA SER A 35 19.54 -19.81 15.85
C SER A 35 20.50 -18.63 15.72
N CYS A 36 20.00 -17.46 15.28
CA CYS A 36 20.76 -16.23 15.16
C CYS A 36 20.55 -15.33 16.39
N GLY A 37 21.57 -15.26 17.25
CA GLY A 37 21.54 -14.38 18.42
C GLY A 37 21.30 -12.89 18.08
N PRO A 38 22.02 -12.29 17.11
CA PRO A 38 21.77 -10.91 16.69
C PRO A 38 20.37 -10.66 16.09
N CYS A 39 19.71 -11.69 15.57
CA CYS A 39 18.34 -11.58 15.04
C CYS A 39 17.36 -11.41 16.20
N ALA A 40 17.42 -12.31 17.19
CA ALA A 40 16.59 -12.22 18.39
C ALA A 40 16.75 -10.90 19.16
N VAL A 41 17.91 -10.24 19.06
CA VAL A 41 18.15 -8.92 19.66
C VAL A 41 17.47 -7.80 18.89
N GLN A 42 17.43 -7.88 17.55
CA GLN A 42 16.98 -6.78 16.69
C GLN A 42 15.52 -6.88 16.25
N ASN A 43 14.96 -8.09 16.19
CA ASN A 43 13.57 -8.30 15.79
C ASN A 43 12.60 -7.50 16.68
N PRO A 44 12.72 -7.46 18.02
CA PRO A 44 11.79 -6.69 18.85
C PRO A 44 11.72 -5.20 18.53
N ASP A 45 12.84 -4.57 18.11
CA ASP A 45 12.86 -3.16 17.72
C ASP A 45 12.11 -2.92 16.40
N PHE A 46 12.25 -3.86 15.45
CA PHE A 46 11.49 -3.85 14.21
C PHE A 46 10.00 -4.05 14.47
N GLU A 47 9.63 -5.07 15.25
CA GLU A 47 8.23 -5.36 15.60
C GLU A 47 7.56 -4.15 16.28
N ALA A 48 8.26 -3.50 17.22
CA ALA A 48 7.76 -2.28 17.86
C ALA A 48 7.57 -1.12 16.86
N THR A 49 8.46 -1.00 15.87
CA THR A 49 8.36 0.04 14.84
C THR A 49 7.18 -0.20 13.91
N VAL A 50 7.01 -1.42 13.45
CA VAL A 50 5.94 -1.75 12.48
C VAL A 50 4.55 -1.77 13.11
N ALA A 51 4.43 -2.13 14.38
CA ALA A 51 3.18 -1.98 15.15
C ALA A 51 2.68 -0.52 15.25
N MET A 52 3.56 0.47 15.11
CA MET A 52 3.18 1.89 15.05
C MET A 52 2.86 2.37 13.62
N ASN A 53 3.00 1.51 12.62
CA ASN A 53 2.90 1.84 11.20
C ASN A 53 2.00 0.85 10.43
N GLU A 54 1.05 0.22 11.12
CA GLU A 54 0.09 -0.71 10.52
C GLU A 54 -0.58 -0.09 9.28
N GLY A 55 -0.78 -0.92 8.25
CA GLY A 55 -1.34 -0.50 6.97
C GLY A 55 -0.40 0.32 6.08
N LYS A 56 0.88 0.51 6.40
CA LYS A 56 1.86 1.20 5.53
C LYS A 56 2.92 0.30 4.91
N TYR A 57 2.97 -0.97 5.33
CA TYR A 57 4.06 -1.87 4.97
C TYR A 57 3.56 -3.29 4.73
N HIS A 58 4.38 -4.05 4.00
CA HIS A 58 4.30 -5.49 3.92
C HIS A 58 5.63 -6.07 4.39
N HIS A 59 5.59 -7.22 5.05
CA HIS A 59 6.79 -7.86 5.58
C HIS A 59 6.79 -9.34 5.20
N ILE A 60 7.95 -9.83 4.74
CA ILE A 60 8.19 -11.23 4.42
C ILE A 60 9.47 -11.65 5.13
N ALA A 61 9.38 -12.64 6.02
CA ALA A 61 10.52 -13.22 6.73
C ALA A 61 11.01 -14.49 6.03
N TYR A 62 12.16 -14.39 5.37
CA TYR A 62 12.92 -15.50 4.81
C TYR A 62 13.86 -16.08 5.87
N HIS A 63 13.55 -17.28 6.35
CA HIS A 63 14.38 -18.01 7.29
C HIS A 63 15.52 -18.71 6.56
N THR A 64 16.77 -18.35 6.84
CA THR A 64 17.95 -18.81 6.10
C THR A 64 18.57 -20.10 6.67
N SER A 65 19.47 -20.74 5.90
CA SER A 65 20.19 -21.97 6.31
C SER A 65 21.25 -21.80 7.40
N TRP A 66 21.48 -20.58 7.89
CA TRP A 66 22.60 -20.25 8.77
C TRP A 66 22.23 -19.14 9.77
N PRO A 67 22.96 -18.94 10.89
CA PRO A 67 24.13 -19.69 11.34
C PRO A 67 23.86 -21.05 12.02
N GLY A 68 22.62 -21.51 12.14
CA GLY A 68 22.28 -22.75 12.84
C GLY A 68 21.02 -23.41 12.32
N TYR A 69 20.38 -24.23 13.16
CA TYR A 69 19.17 -24.96 12.79
C TYR A 69 17.94 -24.06 12.85
N ASP A 70 17.11 -24.15 11.80
CA ASP A 70 15.84 -23.46 11.69
C ASP A 70 14.82 -24.36 10.94
N PRO A 71 13.75 -24.84 11.60
CA PRO A 71 12.74 -25.66 10.93
C PRO A 71 11.94 -24.90 9.87
N MET A 72 11.89 -23.56 9.90
CA MET A 72 11.17 -22.77 8.91
C MET A 72 11.92 -22.73 7.56
N TYR A 73 13.26 -22.79 7.58
CA TYR A 73 14.08 -22.88 6.36
C TYR A 73 13.90 -24.22 5.63
N GLU A 74 13.75 -25.32 6.36
CA GLU A 74 13.64 -26.69 5.81
C GLU A 74 12.40 -26.89 4.92
N VAL A 75 11.42 -25.98 5.00
CA VAL A 75 10.18 -26.04 4.19
C VAL A 75 10.41 -25.55 2.76
N ASN A 76 11.30 -24.56 2.56
CA ASN A 76 11.40 -23.81 1.30
C ASN A 76 12.85 -23.43 0.95
N GLU A 77 13.76 -24.33 1.24
CA GLU A 77 15.21 -24.15 1.11
C GLU A 77 15.64 -23.53 -0.23
N SER A 78 15.18 -24.11 -1.35
CA SER A 78 15.59 -23.68 -2.68
C SER A 78 15.16 -22.24 -2.96
N GLU A 79 13.96 -21.87 -2.53
CA GLU A 79 13.37 -20.56 -2.84
C GLU A 79 13.97 -19.47 -1.97
N VAL A 80 14.17 -19.75 -0.68
CA VAL A 80 14.93 -18.86 0.21
C VAL A 80 16.34 -18.65 -0.32
N ASN A 81 17.03 -19.70 -0.75
CA ASN A 81 18.38 -19.58 -1.30
C ASN A 81 18.42 -18.75 -2.59
N THR A 82 17.38 -18.82 -3.43
CA THR A 82 17.25 -17.92 -4.58
C THR A 82 17.13 -16.47 -4.15
N ARG A 83 16.31 -16.14 -3.14
CA ARG A 83 16.19 -14.76 -2.63
C ARG A 83 17.45 -14.26 -1.92
N VAL A 84 18.13 -15.12 -1.16
CA VAL A 84 19.46 -14.84 -0.58
C VAL A 84 20.46 -14.48 -1.68
N SER A 85 20.48 -15.26 -2.76
CA SER A 85 21.37 -15.03 -3.91
C SER A 85 21.01 -13.75 -4.67
N TYR A 86 19.71 -13.51 -4.89
CA TYR A 86 19.18 -12.31 -5.55
C TYR A 86 19.65 -11.04 -4.85
N TYR A 87 19.60 -10.98 -3.52
CA TYR A 87 20.08 -9.83 -2.75
C TYR A 87 21.55 -9.88 -2.33
N ASN A 88 22.26 -10.98 -2.65
CA ASN A 88 23.64 -11.23 -2.20
C ASN A 88 23.76 -11.08 -0.67
N VAL A 89 22.84 -11.72 0.07
CA VAL A 89 22.82 -11.71 1.53
C VAL A 89 23.93 -12.61 2.06
N THR A 90 24.81 -12.05 2.88
CA THR A 90 25.99 -12.75 3.43
C THR A 90 25.95 -12.89 4.96
N GLY A 91 24.91 -12.37 5.60
CA GLY A 91 24.71 -12.40 7.06
C GLY A 91 23.30 -11.97 7.44
N VAL A 92 22.83 -12.48 8.59
CA VAL A 92 21.50 -12.26 9.18
C VAL A 92 21.72 -11.67 10.58
N PRO A 93 20.83 -10.78 11.03
CA PRO A 93 19.63 -10.34 10.32
C PRO A 93 19.96 -9.32 9.22
N ARG A 94 19.20 -9.37 8.13
CA ARG A 94 19.34 -8.44 7.00
C ARG A 94 17.96 -8.10 6.46
N MET A 95 17.69 -6.82 6.32
CA MET A 95 16.43 -6.28 5.81
C MET A 95 16.68 -5.55 4.50
N HIS A 96 15.79 -5.71 3.53
CA HIS A 96 15.73 -4.95 2.29
C HIS A 96 14.39 -4.21 2.23
N MET A 97 14.44 -2.88 2.19
CA MET A 97 13.28 -2.01 2.07
C MET A 97 13.12 -1.58 0.62
N LEU A 98 11.92 -1.83 0.06
CA LEU A 98 11.59 -1.58 -1.35
C LEU A 98 12.66 -2.15 -2.31
N GLY A 99 13.20 -3.31 -1.95
CA GLY A 99 14.28 -4.02 -2.63
C GLY A 99 15.65 -3.35 -2.57
N ASN A 100 15.78 -2.10 -3.02
CA ASN A 100 17.04 -1.37 -3.12
C ASN A 100 17.09 -0.01 -2.40
N THR A 101 15.95 0.48 -1.89
CA THR A 101 15.88 1.83 -1.27
C THR A 101 16.70 1.90 0.02
N TRP A 102 16.67 0.85 0.83
CA TRP A 102 17.51 0.73 2.01
C TRP A 102 17.82 -0.73 2.33
N SER A 103 19.00 -0.98 2.91
CA SER A 103 19.36 -2.30 3.39
C SER A 103 20.21 -2.23 4.66
N GLY A 104 19.79 -2.95 5.71
CA GLY A 104 20.40 -2.89 7.04
C GLY A 104 19.97 -4.05 7.93
N GLY A 105 20.15 -3.92 9.25
CA GLY A 105 19.55 -4.84 10.22
C GLY A 105 18.17 -4.34 10.67
N PRO A 106 17.29 -5.20 11.21
CA PRO A 106 15.90 -4.85 11.55
C PRO A 106 15.77 -3.64 12.48
N ALA A 107 16.67 -3.50 13.47
CA ALA A 107 16.70 -2.37 14.40
C ALA A 107 17.05 -1.02 13.74
N GLY A 108 17.46 -1.03 12.46
CA GLY A 108 17.72 0.17 11.67
C GLY A 108 16.50 0.70 10.92
N VAL A 109 15.36 0.00 10.96
CA VAL A 109 14.10 0.49 10.39
C VAL A 109 13.48 1.52 11.34
N SER A 110 12.92 2.59 10.78
CA SER A 110 12.29 3.67 11.55
C SER A 110 10.98 4.13 10.91
N THR A 111 10.07 4.65 11.73
CA THR A 111 8.82 5.30 11.28
C THR A 111 9.10 6.37 10.22
N ALA A 112 10.16 7.17 10.38
CA ALA A 112 10.51 8.22 9.42
C ALA A 112 10.83 7.67 8.02
N GLN A 113 11.49 6.50 7.93
CA GLN A 113 11.76 5.86 6.64
C GLN A 113 10.47 5.34 6.01
N ILE A 114 9.60 4.72 6.82
CA ILE A 114 8.30 4.20 6.35
C ILE A 114 7.44 5.37 5.83
N ASP A 115 7.29 6.43 6.62
CA ASP A 115 6.51 7.62 6.25
C ASP A 115 7.05 8.31 5.00
N GLN A 116 8.37 8.47 4.89
CA GLN A 116 8.99 9.10 3.73
C GLN A 116 8.73 8.29 2.45
N ALA A 117 8.82 6.96 2.53
CA ALA A 117 8.54 6.10 1.38
C ALA A 117 7.05 6.07 1.04
N ALA A 118 6.17 5.88 2.03
CA ALA A 118 4.72 5.86 1.81
C ALA A 118 4.21 7.16 1.16
N ALA A 119 4.79 8.32 1.52
CA ALA A 119 4.40 9.62 1.01
C ALA A 119 4.71 9.85 -0.48
N THR A 120 5.54 9.01 -1.13
CA THR A 120 5.84 9.20 -2.55
C THR A 120 4.73 8.71 -3.47
N GLY A 121 3.79 7.91 -2.97
CA GLY A 121 2.83 7.19 -3.80
C GLY A 121 3.49 6.15 -4.72
N ALA A 122 2.68 5.42 -5.47
CA ALA A 122 3.12 4.45 -6.46
C ALA A 122 2.34 4.59 -7.78
N PRO A 123 2.95 4.25 -8.92
CA PRO A 123 2.27 4.29 -10.23
C PRO A 123 1.38 3.07 -10.47
N VAL A 124 1.27 2.15 -9.51
CA VAL A 124 0.49 0.92 -9.63
C VAL A 124 -0.05 0.49 -8.26
N ARG A 125 -1.31 0.07 -8.21
CA ARG A 125 -1.91 -0.66 -7.07
C ARG A 125 -1.96 -2.13 -7.40
N LEU A 126 -1.62 -3.00 -6.45
CA LEU A 126 -1.78 -4.44 -6.58
C LEU A 126 -2.93 -4.88 -5.67
N ASP A 127 -4.07 -5.23 -6.24
CA ASP A 127 -5.15 -5.89 -5.50
C ASP A 127 -4.87 -7.39 -5.48
N VAL A 128 -4.67 -7.95 -4.30
CA VAL A 128 -4.35 -9.37 -4.13
C VAL A 128 -5.51 -10.05 -3.42
N SER A 129 -5.94 -11.20 -3.94
CA SER A 129 -6.91 -12.06 -3.28
C SER A 129 -6.57 -13.52 -3.56
N PHE A 130 -7.14 -14.42 -2.77
CA PHE A 130 -7.03 -15.84 -3.04
C PHE A 130 -8.31 -16.58 -2.67
N ILE A 131 -8.46 -17.77 -3.22
CA ILE A 131 -9.52 -18.72 -2.92
C ILE A 131 -8.86 -20.06 -2.58
N ASP A 132 -9.26 -20.65 -1.46
CA ASP A 132 -9.02 -22.06 -1.18
C ASP A 132 -9.98 -22.90 -2.03
N ASN A 133 -9.42 -23.71 -2.93
CA ASN A 133 -10.21 -24.55 -3.82
C ASN A 133 -10.55 -25.92 -3.20
N GLY A 134 -10.05 -26.20 -1.99
CA GLY A 134 -10.00 -27.55 -1.43
C GLY A 134 -8.95 -28.42 -2.11
N ASP A 135 -8.85 -29.68 -1.68
CA ASP A 135 -7.92 -30.67 -2.22
C ASP A 135 -6.47 -30.13 -2.33
N ASP A 136 -5.98 -29.53 -1.24
CA ASP A 136 -4.61 -29.01 -1.10
C ASP A 136 -4.25 -27.96 -2.15
N THR A 137 -5.22 -27.20 -2.66
CA THR A 137 -5.01 -26.29 -3.80
C THR A 137 -5.57 -24.90 -3.54
N GLN A 138 -4.77 -23.86 -3.81
CA GLN A 138 -5.16 -22.46 -3.68
C GLN A 138 -4.99 -21.73 -5.02
N SER A 139 -5.89 -20.77 -5.28
CA SER A 139 -5.84 -19.89 -6.46
C SER A 139 -5.68 -18.45 -6.00
N THR A 140 -4.62 -17.79 -6.43
CA THR A 140 -4.36 -16.37 -6.16
C THR A 140 -4.66 -15.55 -7.41
N TYR A 141 -5.30 -14.40 -7.21
CA TYR A 141 -5.59 -13.40 -8.22
C TYR A 141 -4.91 -12.09 -7.84
N ILE A 142 -4.10 -11.55 -8.74
CA ILE A 142 -3.45 -10.24 -8.58
C ILE A 142 -3.91 -9.33 -9.72
N THR A 143 -4.57 -8.24 -9.38
CA THR A 143 -4.92 -7.19 -10.35
C THR A 143 -3.98 -6.00 -10.16
N LEU A 144 -3.22 -5.69 -11.20
CA LEU A 144 -2.35 -4.52 -11.26
C LEU A 144 -3.10 -3.38 -11.91
N ASN A 145 -3.50 -2.39 -11.12
CA ASN A 145 -4.14 -1.16 -11.61
C ASN A 145 -3.05 -0.10 -11.80
N GLU A 146 -2.69 0.18 -13.05
CA GLU A 146 -1.67 1.17 -13.41
C GLU A 146 -2.27 2.57 -13.26
N THR A 147 -2.02 3.26 -12.15
CA THR A 147 -2.53 4.62 -11.93
C THR A 147 -1.61 5.71 -12.47
N GLY A 148 -0.37 5.33 -12.80
CA GLY A 148 0.62 6.21 -13.43
C GLY A 148 1.52 5.43 -14.39
N ASN A 149 2.50 6.12 -14.96
CA ASN A 149 3.51 5.46 -15.77
C ASN A 149 4.43 4.63 -14.86
N ILE A 150 4.50 3.33 -15.12
CA ILE A 150 5.46 2.43 -14.51
C ILE A 150 6.77 2.53 -15.30
N GLU A 151 7.81 3.00 -14.63
CA GLU A 151 9.17 3.02 -15.17
C GLU A 151 9.88 1.71 -14.80
N GLY A 152 10.72 1.21 -15.71
CA GLY A 152 11.56 0.04 -15.46
C GLY A 152 11.94 -0.67 -16.75
N SER A 153 12.98 -1.51 -16.69
CA SER A 153 13.51 -2.20 -17.87
C SER A 153 13.48 -3.73 -17.79
N ASP A 154 13.32 -4.29 -16.59
CA ASP A 154 13.20 -5.74 -16.36
C ASP A 154 12.14 -6.02 -15.26
N LEU A 155 10.89 -5.73 -15.59
CA LEU A 155 9.78 -5.73 -14.62
C LEU A 155 9.25 -7.15 -14.37
N LYS A 156 9.19 -7.55 -13.10
CA LYS A 156 8.72 -8.87 -12.64
C LYS A 156 7.65 -8.74 -11.57
N ILE A 157 6.58 -9.52 -11.70
CA ILE A 157 5.66 -9.79 -10.59
C ILE A 157 6.16 -11.00 -9.82
N ARG A 158 6.31 -10.81 -8.52
CA ARG A 158 6.61 -11.89 -7.57
C ARG A 158 5.45 -12.04 -6.60
N ILE A 159 5.24 -13.28 -6.16
CA ILE A 159 4.11 -13.68 -5.34
C ILE A 159 4.70 -14.56 -4.25
N ALA A 160 4.40 -14.26 -2.99
CA ALA A 160 4.79 -15.04 -1.84
C ALA A 160 3.54 -15.43 -1.06
N VAL A 161 3.44 -16.72 -0.74
CA VAL A 161 2.56 -17.23 0.31
C VAL A 161 3.30 -17.09 1.62
N VAL A 162 2.63 -16.53 2.62
CA VAL A 162 3.21 -16.17 3.90
C VAL A 162 2.30 -16.68 5.01
N GLU A 163 2.89 -17.19 6.08
CA GLU A 163 2.19 -17.54 7.31
C GLU A 163 2.38 -16.42 8.34
N ARG A 164 1.28 -15.75 8.70
CA ARG A 164 1.27 -14.53 9.51
C ARG A 164 1.95 -14.70 10.85
N VAL A 165 1.78 -15.84 11.51
CA VAL A 165 2.54 -16.19 12.72
C VAL A 165 2.74 -17.68 12.85
N ILE A 166 3.98 -18.07 13.19
CA ILE A 166 4.31 -19.43 13.62
C ILE A 166 4.76 -19.38 15.08
N ASP A 167 3.99 -20.05 15.95
CA ASP A 167 4.29 -20.17 17.37
C ASP A 167 4.80 -21.57 17.73
N TYR A 168 5.89 -21.62 18.49
CA TYR A 168 6.46 -22.84 19.04
C TYR A 168 6.31 -22.89 20.57
N SER A 169 5.96 -24.07 21.08
CA SER A 169 5.90 -24.30 22.54
C SER A 169 7.25 -24.25 23.27
N SER A 170 8.35 -24.30 22.50
CA SER A 170 9.73 -24.13 22.97
C SER A 170 10.58 -23.60 21.81
N PRO A 171 11.68 -22.87 22.06
CA PRO A 171 12.49 -22.30 20.99
C PRO A 171 12.93 -23.35 19.96
N PRO A 172 12.58 -23.20 18.66
CA PRO A 172 12.92 -24.17 17.63
C PRO A 172 14.41 -24.14 17.25
N GLY A 173 15.08 -23.02 17.50
CA GLY A 173 16.51 -22.84 17.36
C GLY A 173 17.14 -22.35 18.67
N SER A 174 18.42 -21.95 18.58
CA SER A 174 19.22 -21.62 19.77
C SER A 174 19.11 -20.17 20.25
N ASN A 175 18.36 -19.30 19.56
CA ASN A 175 18.31 -17.87 19.88
C ASN A 175 17.26 -17.50 20.95
N GLY A 176 16.36 -18.43 21.30
CA GLY A 176 15.35 -18.25 22.35
C GLY A 176 14.01 -17.67 21.90
N GLU A 177 13.86 -17.30 20.62
CA GLU A 177 12.57 -16.86 20.06
C GLU A 177 11.59 -18.03 19.96
N MET A 178 10.29 -17.74 20.07
CA MET A 178 9.21 -18.73 19.99
C MET A 178 8.07 -18.32 19.05
N SER A 179 7.98 -17.04 18.70
CA SER A 179 6.95 -16.49 17.82
C SER A 179 7.66 -15.87 16.62
N PHE A 180 7.25 -16.25 15.42
CA PHE A 180 7.87 -15.82 14.18
C PHE A 180 6.79 -15.25 13.26
N PRO A 181 6.74 -13.93 13.06
CA PRO A 181 5.71 -13.30 12.25
C PRO A 181 6.09 -13.28 10.76
N ASN A 182 5.08 -13.36 9.90
CA ASN A 182 5.15 -13.21 8.45
C ASN A 182 6.17 -14.15 7.78
N VAL A 183 6.18 -15.42 8.17
CA VAL A 183 7.14 -16.41 7.71
C VAL A 183 6.83 -16.80 6.26
N PHE A 184 7.80 -16.61 5.38
CA PHE A 184 7.72 -17.05 3.99
C PHE A 184 7.45 -18.56 3.92
N ARG A 185 6.49 -18.97 3.10
CA ARG A 185 6.12 -20.38 2.88
C ARG A 185 6.49 -20.87 1.49
N LEU A 186 6.01 -20.24 0.41
CA LEU A 186 6.41 -20.57 -0.97
C LEU A 186 6.16 -19.43 -1.96
N MET A 187 6.73 -19.51 -3.15
CA MET A 187 6.44 -18.69 -4.33
C MET A 187 5.64 -19.49 -5.36
N PRO A 188 4.32 -19.25 -5.51
CA PRO A 188 3.42 -20.06 -6.34
C PRO A 188 3.79 -20.25 -7.81
N SER A 189 4.53 -19.31 -8.40
CA SER A 189 4.84 -19.28 -9.83
C SER A 189 6.29 -19.67 -10.11
N SER A 190 7.21 -18.80 -9.70
CA SER A 190 8.65 -18.96 -9.83
C SER A 190 9.34 -17.94 -8.94
N THR A 191 10.51 -18.29 -8.41
CA THR A 191 11.39 -17.36 -7.69
C THR A 191 11.95 -16.26 -8.58
N ASP A 192 12.02 -16.48 -9.90
CA ASP A 192 12.44 -15.49 -10.88
C ASP A 192 11.35 -14.43 -11.11
N GLY A 193 10.10 -14.72 -10.73
CA GLY A 193 8.93 -13.90 -11.00
C GLY A 193 8.34 -14.11 -12.40
N ILE A 194 7.24 -13.41 -12.67
CA ILE A 194 6.52 -13.39 -13.94
C ILE A 194 6.86 -12.08 -14.65
N GLU A 195 7.30 -12.15 -15.91
CA GLU A 195 7.53 -10.96 -16.74
C GLU A 195 6.29 -10.06 -16.78
N TYR A 196 6.48 -8.76 -16.62
CA TYR A 196 5.41 -7.78 -16.66
C TYR A 196 5.70 -6.69 -17.67
N THR A 197 4.72 -6.39 -18.52
CA THR A 197 4.78 -5.29 -19.49
C THR A 197 3.68 -4.29 -19.16
N PRO A 198 4.02 -3.06 -18.73
CA PRO A 198 3.04 -2.01 -18.51
C PRO A 198 2.22 -1.72 -19.77
N THR A 199 0.92 -1.55 -19.61
CA THR A 199 -0.04 -1.19 -20.67
C THR A 199 -0.41 0.29 -20.69
N GLY A 200 0.03 1.05 -19.69
CA GLY A 200 -0.12 2.50 -19.55
C GLY A 200 -1.10 2.88 -18.44
N ALA A 201 -0.97 4.12 -17.96
CA ALA A 201 -1.84 4.66 -16.92
C ALA A 201 -3.34 4.55 -17.28
N GLY A 202 -4.16 4.21 -16.28
CA GLY A 202 -5.60 3.95 -16.40
C GLY A 202 -5.95 2.54 -16.89
N THR A 203 -4.98 1.62 -16.97
CA THR A 203 -5.23 0.22 -17.38
C THR A 203 -5.10 -0.74 -16.20
N ALA A 204 -5.69 -1.92 -16.34
CA ALA A 204 -5.55 -2.99 -15.37
C ALA A 204 -5.17 -4.31 -16.05
N GLN A 205 -4.31 -5.09 -15.40
CA GLN A 205 -3.94 -6.44 -15.83
C GLN A 205 -4.09 -7.42 -14.68
N THR A 206 -4.69 -8.57 -14.93
CA THR A 206 -4.86 -9.62 -13.91
C THR A 206 -3.92 -10.78 -14.19
N ILE A 207 -3.29 -11.28 -13.13
CA ILE A 207 -2.49 -12.50 -13.11
C ILE A 207 -3.16 -13.48 -12.15
N ASP A 208 -3.42 -14.69 -12.64
CA ASP A 208 -3.90 -15.80 -11.84
C ASP A 208 -2.85 -16.91 -11.72
N VAL A 209 -2.68 -17.44 -10.52
CA VAL A 209 -1.79 -18.57 -10.25
C VAL A 209 -2.48 -19.56 -9.34
N THR A 210 -2.53 -20.82 -9.75
CA THR A 210 -3.01 -21.94 -8.94
C THR A 210 -1.84 -22.81 -8.52
N TYR A 211 -1.78 -23.17 -7.24
CA TYR A 211 -0.67 -23.90 -6.64
C TYR A 211 -1.16 -24.84 -5.54
N ALA A 212 -0.32 -25.83 -5.24
CA ALA A 212 -0.54 -26.71 -4.10
C ALA A 212 -0.15 -25.99 -2.80
N ILE A 213 -0.92 -26.23 -1.75
CA ILE A 213 -0.65 -25.74 -0.38
C ILE A 213 -0.45 -26.93 0.54
N ASP A 214 0.46 -26.81 1.51
CA ASP A 214 0.70 -27.88 2.48
C ASP A 214 -0.36 -27.80 3.59
N GLU A 215 -1.19 -28.84 3.72
CA GLU A 215 -2.20 -28.94 4.78
C GLU A 215 -1.61 -28.94 6.19
N ALA A 216 -0.30 -29.18 6.35
CA ALA A 216 0.37 -29.08 7.65
C ALA A 216 0.53 -27.64 8.13
N TRP A 217 0.36 -26.65 7.25
CA TRP A 217 0.40 -25.23 7.61
C TRP A 217 -0.92 -24.80 8.25
N ASN A 218 -0.86 -23.72 9.05
CA ASN A 218 -2.08 -23.15 9.59
C ASN A 218 -2.75 -22.27 8.52
N LEU A 219 -3.69 -22.85 7.77
CA LEU A 219 -4.37 -22.17 6.67
C LEU A 219 -5.10 -20.87 7.08
N GLU A 220 -5.51 -20.74 8.34
CA GLU A 220 -6.12 -19.50 8.87
C GLU A 220 -5.08 -18.37 9.00
N GLU A 221 -3.80 -18.72 9.09
CA GLU A 221 -2.68 -17.78 9.13
C GLU A 221 -2.04 -17.54 7.76
N ILE A 222 -2.54 -18.19 6.71
CA ILE A 222 -2.03 -18.01 5.35
C ILE A 222 -2.62 -16.77 4.70
N TYR A 223 -1.72 -15.96 4.15
CA TYR A 223 -2.06 -14.82 3.32
C TYR A 223 -1.02 -14.67 2.21
N VAL A 224 -1.31 -13.81 1.23
CA VAL A 224 -0.47 -13.64 0.04
C VAL A 224 0.04 -12.22 -0.03
N ILE A 225 1.31 -12.06 -0.39
CA ILE A 225 1.91 -10.78 -0.76
C ILE A 225 2.39 -10.89 -2.20
N ALA A 226 2.02 -9.93 -3.04
CA ALA A 226 2.55 -9.78 -4.39
C ALA A 226 3.23 -8.42 -4.54
N TRP A 227 4.25 -8.35 -5.41
CA TRP A 227 4.94 -7.09 -5.67
C TRP A 227 5.49 -7.03 -7.08
N LEU A 228 5.51 -5.80 -7.62
CA LEU A 228 6.15 -5.48 -8.89
C LEU A 228 7.58 -4.98 -8.59
N GLN A 229 8.58 -5.60 -9.21
CA GLN A 229 9.99 -5.28 -9.01
C GLN A 229 10.72 -5.14 -10.34
N ASP A 230 11.58 -4.13 -10.48
CA ASP A 230 12.53 -4.04 -11.60
C ASP A 230 13.82 -4.78 -11.24
N ASP A 231 14.15 -5.84 -11.95
CA ASP A 231 15.35 -6.65 -11.70
C ASP A 231 16.65 -5.98 -12.14
N SER A 232 16.58 -4.91 -12.93
CA SER A 232 17.76 -4.18 -13.38
C SER A 232 18.48 -3.46 -12.23
N ASP A 233 17.74 -3.00 -11.22
CA ASP A 233 18.27 -2.34 -10.03
C ASP A 233 17.68 -2.85 -8.70
N LYS A 234 16.72 -3.78 -8.77
CA LYS A 234 15.99 -4.42 -7.67
C LYS A 234 14.96 -3.51 -7.00
N GLU A 235 14.60 -2.37 -7.56
CA GLU A 235 13.56 -1.50 -7.00
C GLU A 235 12.22 -2.24 -6.96
N VAL A 236 11.56 -2.23 -5.80
CA VAL A 236 10.16 -2.64 -5.70
C VAL A 236 9.29 -1.40 -5.94
N ILE A 237 8.54 -1.42 -7.04
CA ILE A 237 7.70 -0.31 -7.49
C ILE A 237 6.51 -0.13 -6.54
N ASN A 238 5.81 -1.23 -6.24
CA ASN A 238 4.81 -1.33 -5.18
C ASN A 238 4.56 -2.78 -4.80
N SER A 239 3.85 -2.99 -3.70
CA SER A 239 3.36 -4.29 -3.24
C SER A 239 1.88 -4.22 -2.85
N GLY A 240 1.24 -5.37 -2.81
CA GLY A 240 -0.12 -5.57 -2.33
C GLY A 240 -0.24 -6.90 -1.58
N SER A 241 -1.24 -7.01 -0.71
CA SER A 241 -1.50 -8.19 0.10
C SER A 241 -2.97 -8.57 0.09
N SER A 242 -3.26 -9.86 0.30
CA SER A 242 -4.64 -10.31 0.53
C SER A 242 -5.24 -9.83 1.86
N ASP A 243 -4.41 -9.29 2.75
CA ASP A 243 -4.84 -8.65 3.99
C ASP A 243 -5.01 -7.13 3.83
N ASP A 244 -4.73 -6.57 2.65
CA ASP A 244 -4.93 -5.14 2.41
C ASP A 244 -6.42 -4.81 2.43
N PRO A 245 -6.79 -3.60 2.88
CA PRO A 245 -8.13 -3.07 2.71
C PRO A 245 -8.58 -3.16 1.25
N SER A 246 -9.84 -3.54 1.07
CA SER A 246 -10.48 -3.61 -0.24
C SER A 246 -10.76 -2.23 -0.85
N TRP A 247 -10.32 -1.15 -0.20
CA TRP A 247 -10.38 0.22 -0.67
C TRP A 247 -9.10 0.97 -0.30
N GLU A 248 -8.73 1.97 -1.08
CA GLU A 248 -7.66 2.91 -0.70
C GLU A 248 -7.92 4.29 -1.30
N VAL A 249 -7.30 5.32 -0.73
CA VAL A 249 -7.37 6.68 -1.30
C VAL A 249 -6.02 7.06 -1.89
N SER A 250 -6.04 7.55 -3.11
CA SER A 250 -4.90 8.20 -3.74
C SER A 250 -4.49 9.41 -2.92
N THR A 251 -3.30 9.35 -2.30
CA THR A 251 -2.77 10.48 -1.55
C THR A 251 -2.17 11.50 -2.51
N THR A 252 -2.90 12.59 -2.73
CA THR A 252 -2.40 13.75 -3.49
C THR A 252 -2.15 14.91 -2.53
N THR A 253 -0.89 15.27 -2.27
CA THR A 253 -0.60 16.56 -1.62
C THR A 253 -0.52 17.64 -2.68
N THR A 254 -1.45 18.57 -2.68
CA THR A 254 -1.47 19.71 -3.62
C THR A 254 -1.43 21.03 -2.88
N THR A 255 -0.45 21.86 -3.25
CA THR A 255 -0.39 23.27 -2.87
C THR A 255 -0.74 24.10 -4.08
N LEU A 256 -1.79 24.92 -3.99
CA LEU A 256 -2.22 25.81 -5.06
C LEU A 256 -2.25 27.25 -4.55
N ALA A 257 -1.74 28.17 -5.37
CA ALA A 257 -1.86 29.60 -5.10
C ALA A 257 -3.31 30.04 -5.31
N GLY A 258 -3.93 30.70 -4.33
CA GLY A 258 -5.32 31.11 -4.38
C GLY A 258 -5.57 32.44 -5.09
N GLY A 259 -6.87 32.71 -5.27
CA GLY A 259 -7.47 33.92 -5.83
C GLY A 259 -8.89 34.08 -5.26
N THR A 260 -9.78 34.83 -5.92
CA THR A 260 -11.20 34.95 -5.49
C THR A 260 -12.12 33.88 -6.11
N GLU A 261 -11.58 33.04 -6.98
CA GLU A 261 -12.34 32.01 -7.68
C GLU A 261 -12.30 30.69 -6.90
N PRO A 262 -13.31 29.81 -7.04
CA PRO A 262 -13.29 28.47 -6.47
C PRO A 262 -12.08 27.66 -6.94
N ILE A 263 -11.47 26.94 -6.01
CA ILE A 263 -10.31 26.08 -6.20
C ILE A 263 -10.77 24.66 -5.91
N GLU A 264 -10.62 23.80 -6.91
CA GLU A 264 -11.02 22.39 -6.82
C GLU A 264 -9.80 21.53 -6.52
N PHE A 265 -9.93 20.68 -5.51
CA PHE A 265 -8.97 19.67 -5.13
C PHE A 265 -9.63 18.32 -5.28
N THR A 266 -8.99 17.41 -6.00
CA THR A 266 -9.52 16.06 -6.21
C THR A 266 -8.48 15.00 -5.81
N ALA A 267 -9.01 13.88 -5.36
CA ALA A 267 -8.33 12.63 -5.09
C ALA A 267 -9.25 11.50 -5.56
N ASN A 268 -8.71 10.29 -5.69
CA ASN A 268 -9.50 9.12 -6.07
C ASN A 268 -9.57 8.15 -4.90
N VAL A 269 -10.77 7.67 -4.59
CA VAL A 269 -10.98 6.47 -3.79
C VAL A 269 -11.06 5.30 -4.75
N PHE A 270 -10.11 4.39 -4.63
CA PHE A 270 -10.11 3.12 -5.37
C PHE A 270 -10.86 2.10 -4.53
N THR A 271 -11.85 1.44 -5.12
CA THR A 271 -12.53 0.29 -4.52
C THR A 271 -12.14 -0.93 -5.33
N SER A 272 -11.61 -1.98 -4.71
CA SER A 272 -11.07 -3.20 -5.35
C SER A 272 -12.17 -4.08 -5.95
N GLY A 273 -13.11 -3.47 -6.68
CA GLY A 273 -14.28 -4.13 -7.24
C GLY A 273 -15.39 -4.44 -6.24
N VAL A 274 -15.34 -3.87 -5.02
CA VAL A 274 -16.36 -4.03 -3.97
C VAL A 274 -17.17 -2.75 -3.80
N ASP A 275 -18.43 -2.90 -3.39
CA ASP A 275 -19.22 -1.76 -2.91
C ASP A 275 -18.70 -1.38 -1.51
N GLU A 276 -18.50 -0.08 -1.26
CA GLU A 276 -17.89 0.42 -0.04
C GLU A 276 -18.69 1.61 0.49
N GLU A 277 -19.09 1.57 1.77
CA GLU A 277 -19.69 2.72 2.43
C GLU A 277 -18.58 3.55 3.09
N ILE A 278 -18.43 4.82 2.69
CA ILE A 278 -17.42 5.73 3.23
C ILE A 278 -18.07 6.93 3.92
N GLN A 279 -17.36 7.47 4.91
CA GLN A 279 -17.59 8.80 5.43
C GLN A 279 -16.44 9.71 5.00
N VAL A 280 -16.79 10.82 4.36
CA VAL A 280 -15.87 11.88 3.96
C VAL A 280 -16.11 13.08 4.87
N SER A 281 -15.07 13.52 5.58
CA SER A 281 -15.10 14.71 6.42
C SER A 281 -13.91 15.60 6.15
N PHE A 282 -13.97 16.87 6.57
CA PHE A 282 -12.78 17.72 6.53
C PHE A 282 -12.62 18.57 7.79
N SER A 283 -11.38 18.99 8.05
CA SER A 283 -11.04 20.04 9.00
C SER A 283 -10.20 21.13 8.31
N SER A 284 -10.30 22.37 8.78
CA SER A 284 -9.49 23.47 8.25
C SER A 284 -9.26 24.59 9.26
N ASP A 285 -8.20 25.37 9.02
CA ASP A 285 -7.88 26.61 9.76
C ASP A 285 -8.30 27.88 8.99
N GLN A 286 -9.24 27.74 8.05
CA GLN A 286 -9.65 28.81 7.14
C GLN A 286 -10.28 30.03 7.83
N PRO A 287 -10.20 31.22 7.23
CA PRO A 287 -10.99 32.37 7.66
C PRO A 287 -12.50 32.11 7.56
N SER A 288 -13.27 32.77 8.43
CA SER A 288 -14.73 32.58 8.52
C SER A 288 -15.51 33.03 7.28
N ASP A 289 -14.90 33.84 6.42
CA ASP A 289 -15.49 34.33 5.17
C ASP A 289 -15.16 33.47 3.95
N TRP A 290 -14.39 32.39 4.14
CA TRP A 290 -14.17 31.37 3.12
C TRP A 290 -15.28 30.32 3.21
N SER A 291 -15.56 29.64 2.10
CA SER A 291 -16.48 28.50 2.08
C SER A 291 -15.81 27.28 1.46
N VAL A 292 -16.29 26.10 1.85
CA VAL A 292 -15.78 24.83 1.36
C VAL A 292 -16.94 23.87 1.18
N GLU A 293 -16.90 23.12 0.10
CA GLU A 293 -17.86 22.04 -0.22
C GLU A 293 -17.07 20.75 -0.39
N VAL A 294 -17.56 19.66 0.21
CA VAL A 294 -17.05 18.31 -0.05
C VAL A 294 -17.57 17.85 -1.39
N VAL A 295 -16.72 17.27 -2.24
CA VAL A 295 -17.14 16.69 -3.53
C VAL A 295 -16.99 15.19 -3.45
N VAL A 296 -18.02 14.44 -3.84
CA VAL A 296 -17.98 12.99 -4.04
C VAL A 296 -18.70 12.67 -5.35
N ASP A 297 -18.02 12.01 -6.27
CA ASP A 297 -18.53 11.65 -7.61
C ASP A 297 -19.13 12.85 -8.37
N GLY A 298 -18.45 14.01 -8.29
CA GLY A 298 -18.91 15.26 -8.90
C GLY A 298 -20.13 15.92 -8.24
N ILE A 299 -20.62 15.39 -7.11
CA ILE A 299 -21.69 15.98 -6.31
C ILE A 299 -21.06 16.79 -5.17
N ALA A 300 -21.39 18.08 -5.10
CA ALA A 300 -20.94 18.98 -4.03
C ALA A 300 -21.91 18.99 -2.83
N TYR A 301 -21.35 18.92 -1.63
CA TYR A 301 -22.04 18.91 -0.35
C TYR A 301 -21.53 20.05 0.52
N VAL A 302 -22.46 20.80 1.12
CA VAL A 302 -22.13 21.93 2.02
C VAL A 302 -21.89 21.43 3.45
N ASP A 303 -22.31 20.20 3.76
CA ASP A 303 -22.12 19.59 5.05
C ASP A 303 -20.65 19.16 5.21
N PRO A 304 -20.04 19.38 6.39
CA PRO A 304 -18.62 19.07 6.63
C PRO A 304 -18.34 17.58 6.84
N VAL A 305 -19.39 16.77 6.90
CA VAL A 305 -19.36 15.31 7.02
C VAL A 305 -20.41 14.75 6.08
N VAL A 306 -20.02 13.84 5.20
CA VAL A 306 -20.86 13.24 4.16
C VAL A 306 -20.65 11.74 4.17
N ASP A 307 -21.73 10.98 4.36
CA ASP A 307 -21.72 9.53 4.23
C ASP A 307 -22.22 9.16 2.83
N VAL A 308 -21.45 8.36 2.08
CA VAL A 308 -21.75 7.96 0.70
C VAL A 308 -21.45 6.48 0.51
N THR A 309 -22.35 5.77 -0.17
CA THR A 309 -22.07 4.43 -0.68
C THR A 309 -21.44 4.55 -2.06
N LEU A 310 -20.19 4.11 -2.19
CA LEU A 310 -19.49 3.98 -3.45
C LEU A 310 -19.89 2.67 -4.13
N ALA A 311 -20.20 2.75 -5.42
CA ALA A 311 -20.26 1.55 -6.25
C ALA A 311 -18.85 0.99 -6.44
N SER A 312 -18.74 -0.24 -6.93
CA SER A 312 -17.49 -0.89 -7.36
C SER A 312 -16.81 -0.21 -8.57
N ALA A 313 -16.40 1.03 -8.38
CA ALA A 313 -15.66 1.86 -9.33
C ALA A 313 -14.86 2.93 -8.57
N ASP A 314 -13.73 3.31 -9.18
CA ASP A 314 -12.95 4.45 -8.72
C ASP A 314 -13.82 5.71 -8.66
N THR A 315 -13.85 6.34 -7.50
CA THR A 315 -14.69 7.51 -7.24
C THR A 315 -13.84 8.71 -6.89
N GLU A 316 -14.09 9.84 -7.57
CA GLU A 316 -13.43 11.10 -7.24
C GLU A 316 -14.01 11.67 -5.94
N VAL A 317 -13.13 12.02 -5.01
CA VAL A 317 -13.44 12.73 -3.76
C VAL A 317 -12.58 13.97 -3.63
N GLY A 318 -13.08 15.01 -2.98
CA GLY A 318 -12.37 16.27 -3.00
C GLY A 318 -12.99 17.38 -2.18
N LEU A 319 -12.39 18.56 -2.33
CA LEU A 319 -12.89 19.81 -1.76
C LEU A 319 -12.97 20.88 -2.86
N ILE A 320 -14.06 21.65 -2.87
CA ILE A 320 -14.14 22.94 -3.56
C ILE A 320 -13.98 24.02 -2.50
N VAL A 321 -12.85 24.72 -2.51
CA VAL A 321 -12.60 25.85 -1.60
C VAL A 321 -12.85 27.15 -2.34
N THR A 322 -13.70 28.02 -1.80
CA THR A 322 -13.92 29.38 -2.31
C THR A 322 -13.32 30.40 -1.33
N PRO A 323 -12.18 31.02 -1.65
CA PRO A 323 -11.58 32.02 -0.79
C PRO A 323 -12.44 33.28 -0.66
N GLY A 324 -12.47 33.84 0.54
CA GLY A 324 -13.14 35.08 0.88
C GLY A 324 -12.28 36.33 0.63
N ALA A 325 -12.68 37.44 1.24
CA ALA A 325 -11.94 38.70 1.18
C ALA A 325 -10.71 38.71 2.11
N THR A 326 -10.72 37.90 3.16
CA THR A 326 -9.59 37.77 4.08
C THR A 326 -8.45 37.02 3.43
N ALA A 327 -7.30 37.69 3.26
CA ALA A 327 -6.06 37.05 2.82
C ALA A 327 -5.50 36.17 3.94
N ALA A 328 -5.29 34.89 3.67
CA ALA A 328 -4.79 33.90 4.61
C ALA A 328 -4.18 32.71 3.87
N ILE A 329 -3.29 32.00 4.53
CA ILE A 329 -2.91 30.64 4.14
C ILE A 329 -3.76 29.71 4.97
N ALA A 330 -4.55 28.86 4.33
CA ALA A 330 -5.42 27.90 4.98
C ALA A 330 -5.02 26.47 4.58
N ASN A 331 -4.94 25.59 5.57
CA ASN A 331 -4.72 24.17 5.43
C ASN A 331 -6.05 23.44 5.62
N TYR A 332 -6.27 22.46 4.77
CA TYR A 332 -7.42 21.59 4.78
C TYR A 332 -6.93 20.16 4.93
N THR A 333 -7.60 19.41 5.79
CA THR A 333 -7.37 17.98 5.97
C THR A 333 -8.68 17.28 5.66
N LEU A 334 -8.75 16.63 4.50
CA LEU A 334 -9.83 15.73 4.13
C LEU A 334 -9.53 14.36 4.74
N GLU A 335 -10.52 13.79 5.42
CA GLU A 335 -10.48 12.46 6.01
C GLU A 335 -11.52 11.59 5.33
N VAL A 336 -11.10 10.40 4.89
CA VAL A 336 -11.97 9.38 4.33
C VAL A 336 -11.83 8.15 5.21
N THR A 337 -12.97 7.68 5.71
CA THR A 337 -13.05 6.48 6.57
C THR A 337 -14.02 5.50 5.95
N SER A 338 -13.73 4.20 6.09
CA SER A 338 -14.70 3.17 5.76
C SER A 338 -15.70 3.02 6.91
N LEU A 339 -16.98 3.04 6.57
CA LEU A 339 -18.08 2.67 7.45
C LEU A 339 -18.34 1.16 7.41
N THR A 340 -17.93 0.47 6.33
CA THR A 340 -18.00 -0.99 6.21
C THR A 340 -16.96 -1.69 7.09
N TYR A 341 -15.74 -1.16 7.12
CA TYR A 341 -14.54 -1.67 7.80
C TYR A 341 -13.97 -0.56 8.69
N PRO A 342 -14.58 -0.30 9.86
CA PRO A 342 -14.21 0.82 10.73
C PRO A 342 -12.82 0.70 11.38
N ASP A 343 -12.22 -0.50 11.31
CA ASP A 343 -10.87 -0.77 11.80
C ASP A 343 -9.80 -0.45 10.74
N ASP A 344 -10.20 -0.19 9.48
CA ASP A 344 -9.27 0.20 8.43
C ASP A 344 -8.64 1.57 8.72
N PRO A 345 -7.38 1.79 8.32
CA PRO A 345 -6.72 3.08 8.54
C PRO A 345 -7.49 4.23 7.88
N ILE A 346 -7.63 5.33 8.63
CA ILE A 346 -8.19 6.59 8.10
C ILE A 346 -7.27 7.12 6.99
N ALA A 347 -7.83 7.35 5.81
CA ALA A 347 -7.11 8.01 4.74
C ALA A 347 -7.19 9.53 4.92
N THR A 348 -6.03 10.19 4.87
CA THR A 348 -5.94 11.63 5.09
C THR A 348 -5.28 12.31 3.89
N ILE A 349 -5.92 13.36 3.36
CA ILE A 349 -5.38 14.18 2.28
C ILE A 349 -5.27 15.62 2.78
N THR A 350 -4.11 16.24 2.55
CA THR A 350 -3.86 17.61 2.98
C THR A 350 -3.73 18.54 1.78
N TYR A 351 -4.47 19.64 1.82
CA TYR A 351 -4.44 20.70 0.83
C TYR A 351 -4.04 22.02 1.48
N THR A 352 -3.27 22.83 0.76
CA THR A 352 -2.95 24.19 1.20
C THR A 352 -3.39 25.20 0.14
N VAL A 353 -4.20 26.17 0.59
CA VAL A 353 -4.64 27.33 -0.19
C VAL A 353 -3.95 28.57 0.35
N VAL A 354 -3.37 29.37 -0.54
CA VAL A 354 -2.59 30.58 -0.20
C VAL A 354 -3.31 31.86 -0.62
#